data_AF-A0A923EL21-F1
#
_entry.id   AF-A0A923EL21-F1
#
_cell.length_a   1.000
_cell.length_b   1.000
_cell.length_c   1.000
_cell.angle_alpha   90.00
_cell.angle_beta   90.00
_cell.angle_gamma   90.00
#
_symmetry.space_group_name_H-M   'P 1'
#
loop_
_entity.id
_entity.type
_entity.pdbx_description
1 polymer ?
#
loop_
_entity_poly.entity_id
_entity_poly.type
_entity_poly.pdbx_seq_one_letter_code
_entity_poly.pdbx_strand_id
1 'polypeptide(L)'
;MSNEELESFEALTGRFARLSDIIIQKVLRYFDVLDLEDTGTVRDRINRAEKKGVIETAEDFIQIRLLRNEIAHEYKSDTIYAIFESVLELTPILLKSIEKIISYSTRYTDPI
;
A
#
# COMPACT_ATOMS: atom_id res chain seq x y z
N MET A 1 -20.00 13.69 12.95
CA MET A 1 -20.21 12.84 11.78
C MET A 1 -21.52 12.10 11.95
N SER A 2 -22.30 11.95 10.90
CA SER A 2 -23.46 11.06 10.90
C SER A 2 -23.00 9.60 10.95
N ASN A 3 -23.90 8.67 11.28
CA ASN A 3 -23.59 7.24 11.25
C ASN A 3 -23.22 6.78 9.83
N GLU A 4 -23.89 7.30 8.79
CA GLU A 4 -23.55 6.98 7.39
C GLU A 4 -22.14 7.44 7.00
N GLU A 5 -21.71 8.61 7.48
CA GLU A 5 -20.35 9.07 7.26
C GLU A 5 -19.34 8.15 7.95
N LEU A 6 -19.61 7.75 9.21
CA LEU A 6 -18.73 6.85 9.95
C LEU A 6 -18.59 5.49 9.25
N GLU A 7 -19.70 4.89 8.80
CA GLU A 7 -19.71 3.66 8.02
C GLU A 7 -18.91 3.79 6.71
N SER A 8 -19.02 4.95 6.05
CA SER A 8 -18.27 5.23 4.82
C SER A 8 -16.76 5.28 5.07
N PHE A 9 -16.33 5.89 6.17
CA PHE A 9 -14.92 5.92 6.57
C PHE A 9 -14.41 4.56 7.03
N GLU A 10 -15.20 3.78 7.75
CA GLU A 10 -14.85 2.39 8.09
C GLU A 10 -14.66 1.55 6.82
N ALA A 11 -15.57 1.67 5.85
CA ALA A 11 -15.43 0.99 4.57
C ALA A 11 -14.18 1.44 3.80
N LEU A 12 -13.86 2.74 3.82
CA LEU A 12 -12.66 3.30 3.19
C LEU A 12 -11.39 2.74 3.84
N THR A 13 -11.27 2.82 5.16
CA THR A 13 -10.09 2.33 5.88
C THR A 13 -9.87 0.83 5.66
N GLY A 14 -10.95 0.03 5.65
CA GLY A 14 -10.89 -1.41 5.34
C GLY A 14 -10.51 -1.71 3.89
N ARG A 15 -10.84 -0.84 2.93
CA ARG A 15 -10.38 -0.96 1.53
C ARG A 15 -8.92 -0.55 1.38
N PHE A 16 -8.52 0.55 2.03
CA PHE A 16 -7.15 1.04 2.07
C PHE A 16 -6.20 -0.03 2.63
N ALA A 17 -6.52 -0.60 3.79
CA ALA A 17 -5.70 -1.64 4.43
C ALA A 17 -5.52 -2.87 3.52
N ARG A 18 -6.60 -3.32 2.89
CA ARG A 18 -6.56 -4.47 1.95
C ARG A 18 -5.71 -4.18 0.71
N LEU A 19 -5.87 -3.01 0.10
CA LEU A 19 -5.09 -2.63 -1.08
C LEU A 19 -3.60 -2.51 -0.74
N SER A 20 -3.28 -1.88 0.40
CA SER A 20 -1.92 -1.78 0.95
C SER A 20 -1.26 -3.15 1.11
N ASP A 21 -1.97 -4.10 1.71
CA ASP A 21 -1.48 -5.49 1.85
C ASP A 21 -1.25 -6.17 0.51
N ILE A 22 -2.20 -6.05 -0.43
CA ILE A 22 -2.06 -6.65 -1.75
C ILE A 22 -0.81 -6.11 -2.44
N ILE A 23 -0.60 -4.80 -2.43
CA ILE A 23 0.56 -4.20 -3.08
C ILE A 23 1.86 -4.62 -2.38
N ILE A 24 1.99 -4.36 -1.08
CA ILE A 24 3.28 -4.51 -0.37
C ILE A 24 3.63 -5.98 -0.12
N GLN A 25 2.65 -6.78 0.30
CA GLN A 25 2.91 -8.15 0.74
C GLN A 25 2.88 -9.15 -0.40
N LYS A 26 2.11 -8.88 -1.47
CA LYS A 26 1.97 -9.78 -2.61
C LYS A 26 2.66 -9.24 -3.85
N VAL A 27 2.20 -8.12 -4.42
CA VAL A 27 2.70 -7.62 -5.70
C VAL A 27 4.20 -7.36 -5.66
N LEU A 28 4.67 -6.54 -4.72
CA LEU A 28 6.09 -6.24 -4.61
C LEU A 28 6.92 -7.50 -4.30
N ARG A 29 6.35 -8.47 -3.56
CA ARG A 29 7.01 -9.74 -3.27
C ARG A 29 7.20 -10.55 -4.54
N TYR A 30 6.17 -10.61 -5.37
CA TYR A 30 6.24 -11.35 -6.62
C TYR A 30 7.18 -10.70 -7.62
N PHE A 31 7.23 -9.36 -7.70
CA PHE A 31 8.24 -8.70 -8.52
C PHE A 31 9.67 -9.02 -8.06
N ASP A 32 9.96 -9.00 -6.76
CA ASP A 32 11.26 -9.45 -6.27
C ASP A 32 11.59 -10.89 -6.71
N VAL A 33 10.63 -11.81 -6.62
CA VAL A 33 10.82 -13.21 -7.05
C VAL A 33 11.07 -13.32 -8.55
N LEU A 34 10.31 -12.58 -9.36
CA LEU A 34 10.44 -12.57 -10.82
C LEU A 34 11.77 -11.93 -11.27
N ASP A 35 12.25 -10.95 -10.51
CA ASP A 35 13.54 -10.29 -10.74
C ASP A 35 14.74 -11.04 -10.15
N LEU A 36 14.52 -12.24 -9.57
CA LEU A 36 15.54 -13.04 -8.90
C LEU A 36 16.28 -12.28 -7.79
N GLU A 37 15.59 -11.38 -7.10
CA GLU A 37 16.13 -10.63 -5.97
C GLU A 37 16.25 -11.51 -4.73
N ASP A 38 17.25 -11.20 -3.90
CA ASP A 38 17.42 -11.87 -2.61
C ASP A 38 16.25 -11.60 -1.65
N THR A 39 15.97 -12.61 -0.83
CA THR A 39 15.03 -12.48 0.27
C THR A 39 15.51 -11.41 1.24
N GLY A 40 14.68 -10.39 1.46
CA GLY A 40 14.95 -9.31 2.39
C GLY A 40 13.74 -9.00 3.26
N THR A 41 13.87 -7.97 4.09
CA THR A 41 12.75 -7.46 4.88
C THR A 41 11.69 -6.79 3.98
N VAL A 42 10.52 -6.50 4.53
CA VAL A 42 9.50 -5.71 3.81
C VAL A 42 10.03 -4.32 3.44
N ARG A 43 10.89 -3.72 4.29
CA ARG A 43 11.50 -2.42 4.01
C ARG A 43 12.46 -2.51 2.81
N ASP A 44 13.25 -3.58 2.72
CA ASP A 44 14.17 -3.78 1.59
C ASP A 44 13.40 -3.91 0.27
N ARG A 45 12.30 -4.66 0.28
CA ARG A 45 11.40 -4.78 -0.87
C ARG A 45 10.80 -3.44 -1.29
N ILE A 46 10.34 -2.63 -0.34
CA ILE A 46 9.81 -1.28 -0.65
C ILE A 46 10.91 -0.40 -1.28
N ASN A 47 12.12 -0.41 -0.73
CA ASN A 47 13.26 0.33 -1.29
C ASN A 47 13.61 -0.15 -2.71
N ARG A 48 13.56 -1.47 -2.97
CA ARG A 48 13.76 -2.01 -4.32
C ARG A 48 12.66 -1.58 -5.28
N ALA A 49 11.41 -1.60 -4.84
CA ALA A 49 10.28 -1.16 -5.65
C ALA A 49 10.42 0.31 -6.09
N GLU A 50 10.89 1.19 -5.19
CA GLU A 50 11.20 2.58 -5.53
C GLU A 50 12.34 2.66 -6.56
N LYS A 51 13.45 1.97 -6.34
CA LYS A 51 14.58 1.92 -7.29
C LYS A 51 14.19 1.41 -8.68
N LYS A 52 13.23 0.48 -8.74
CA LYS A 52 12.67 -0.08 -9.99
C LYS A 52 11.63 0.82 -10.64
N GLY A 53 11.23 1.91 -9.98
CA GLY A 53 10.17 2.81 -10.45
C GLY A 53 8.77 2.21 -10.36
N VAL A 54 8.57 1.13 -9.59
CA VAL A 54 7.25 0.50 -9.36
C VAL A 54 6.39 1.36 -8.42
N ILE A 55 7.03 2.05 -7.48
CA ILE A 55 6.41 3.04 -6.59
C ILE A 55 7.18 4.35 -6.69
N GLU A 56 6.57 5.46 -6.27
CA GLU A 56 7.24 6.78 -6.36
C GLU A 56 8.29 6.97 -5.27
N THR A 57 7.93 6.62 -4.04
CA THR A 57 8.65 6.94 -2.82
C THR A 57 8.56 5.78 -1.84
N ALA A 58 9.70 5.32 -1.33
CA ALA A 58 9.73 4.24 -0.34
C ALA A 58 9.12 4.69 1.00
N GLU A 59 9.33 5.96 1.37
CA GLU A 59 8.86 6.52 2.64
C GLU A 59 7.33 6.50 2.75
N ASP A 60 6.62 6.95 1.71
CA ASP A 60 5.14 6.95 1.69
C ASP A 60 4.60 5.52 1.84
N PHE A 61 5.25 4.54 1.22
CA PHE A 61 4.88 3.13 1.35
C PHE A 61 5.19 2.53 2.72
N ILE A 62 6.22 3.03 3.40
CA ILE A 62 6.49 2.70 4.80
C ILE A 62 5.38 3.29 5.69
N GLN A 63 4.99 4.54 5.48
CA GLN A 63 3.90 5.18 6.21
C GLN A 63 2.56 4.47 5.98
N ILE A 64 2.23 4.14 4.74
CA ILE A 64 1.05 3.32 4.36
C ILE A 64 1.03 1.99 5.14
N ARG A 65 2.19 1.33 5.26
CA ARG A 65 2.30 0.08 6.02
C ARG A 65 2.10 0.28 7.51
N LEU A 66 2.62 1.36 8.08
CA LEU A 66 2.43 1.69 9.50
C LEU A 66 0.95 1.97 9.78
N LEU A 67 0.32 2.81 8.95
CA LEU A 67 -1.11 3.11 9.06
C LEU A 67 -1.97 1.86 8.91
N ARG A 68 -1.66 0.97 7.97
CA ARG A 68 -2.35 -0.33 7.84
C ARG A 68 -2.24 -1.16 9.13
N ASN A 69 -1.08 -1.17 9.80
CA ASN A 69 -0.91 -1.92 11.05
C ASN A 69 -1.70 -1.29 12.20
N GLU A 70 -1.78 0.04 12.23
CA GLU A 70 -2.60 0.77 13.19
C GLU A 70 -4.09 0.47 13.00
N ILE A 71 -4.57 0.47 11.75
CA ILE A 71 -5.94 0.07 11.38
C ILE A 71 -6.25 -1.36 11.87
N ALA A 72 -5.30 -2.28 11.74
CA ALA A 72 -5.48 -3.68 12.13
C ALA A 72 -5.46 -3.91 13.65
N HIS A 73 -4.92 -2.97 14.44
CA HIS A 73 -4.81 -3.10 15.90
C HIS A 73 -6.03 -2.55 16.64
N GLU A 74 -7.17 -2.42 15.96
CA GLU A 74 -8.43 -1.82 16.41
C GLU A 74 -8.26 -0.39 16.99
N TYR A 75 -8.97 0.56 16.39
CA TYR A 75 -8.88 1.97 16.75
C TYR A 75 -9.20 2.18 18.23
N LYS A 76 -8.32 2.88 18.95
CA LYS A 76 -8.74 3.55 20.19
C LYS A 76 -9.60 4.73 19.76
N SER A 77 -10.73 4.96 20.44
CA SER A 77 -11.70 6.03 20.12
C SER A 77 -11.03 7.39 19.87
N ASP A 78 -9.93 7.64 20.57
CA ASP A 78 -9.26 8.94 20.59
C ASP A 78 -8.38 9.21 19.36
N THR A 79 -8.12 8.19 18.51
CA THR A 79 -7.25 8.33 17.31
C THR A 79 -7.99 8.16 15.98
N ILE A 80 -9.28 7.85 15.99
CA ILE A 80 -10.04 7.50 14.78
C ILE A 80 -10.01 8.59 13.70
N TYR A 81 -10.12 9.87 14.10
CA TYR A 81 -10.09 11.00 13.17
C TYR A 81 -8.73 11.17 12.50
N ALA A 82 -7.64 11.01 13.25
CA ALA A 82 -6.29 11.12 12.70
C ALA A 82 -6.01 10.02 11.67
N ILE A 83 -6.57 8.82 11.91
CA ILE A 83 -6.45 7.70 10.97
C ILE A 83 -7.26 7.99 9.71
N PHE A 84 -8.48 8.52 9.82
CA PHE A 84 -9.26 8.92 8.65
C PHE A 84 -8.54 9.97 7.81
N GLU A 85 -7.94 10.98 8.44
CA GLU A 85 -7.15 12.00 7.77
C GLU A 85 -5.95 11.39 7.04
N SER A 86 -5.19 10.53 7.72
CA SER A 86 -4.02 9.84 7.15
C SER A 86 -4.41 8.90 6.00
N VAL A 87 -5.55 8.21 6.10
CA VAL A 87 -6.07 7.35 5.03
C VAL A 87 -6.44 8.19 3.81
N LEU A 88 -7.11 9.33 3.99
CA LEU A 88 -7.45 10.23 2.89
C LEU A 88 -6.19 10.78 2.21
N GLU A 89 -5.17 11.17 2.98
CA GLU A 89 -3.91 11.68 2.47
C GLU A 89 -3.12 10.64 1.65
N LEU A 90 -3.04 9.40 2.15
CA LEU A 90 -2.22 8.35 1.54
C LEU A 90 -2.96 7.54 0.44
N THR A 91 -4.29 7.60 0.39
CA THR A 91 -5.09 6.87 -0.62
C THR A 91 -4.71 7.23 -2.06
N PRO A 92 -4.57 8.52 -2.45
CA PRO A 92 -4.15 8.89 -3.80
C PRO A 92 -2.81 8.29 -4.22
N ILE A 93 -1.86 8.22 -3.29
CA ILE A 93 -0.52 7.62 -3.53
C ILE A 93 -0.67 6.13 -3.83
N LEU A 94 -1.47 5.43 -3.03
CA LEU A 94 -1.73 4.01 -3.21
C LEU A 94 -2.40 3.72 -4.55
N LEU A 95 -3.39 4.52 -4.94
CA LEU A 95 -4.08 4.39 -6.23
C LEU A 95 -3.16 4.69 -7.42
N LYS A 96 -2.37 5.76 -7.35
CA LYS A 96 -1.41 6.13 -8.41
C LYS A 96 -0.36 5.05 -8.66
N SER A 97 0.03 4.33 -7.61
CA SER A 97 0.99 3.22 -7.74
C SER A 97 0.49 2.07 -8.62
N ILE A 98 -0.83 1.91 -8.78
CA ILE A 98 -1.42 0.84 -9.59
C ILE A 98 -0.99 0.96 -11.06
N GLU A 99 -0.93 2.17 -11.60
CA GLU A 99 -0.50 2.41 -12.99
C GLU A 99 0.95 1.97 -13.21
N LYS A 100 1.84 2.29 -12.25
CA LYS A 100 3.26 1.89 -12.29
C LYS A 100 3.43 0.39 -12.12
N ILE A 101 2.64 -0.24 -11.24
CA ILE A 101 2.60 -1.69 -11.06
C ILE A 101 2.19 -2.39 -12.37
N ILE A 102 1.11 -1.93 -13.01
CA ILE A 102 0.63 -2.48 -14.29
C ILE A 102 1.73 -2.30 -15.34
N SER A 103 2.28 -1.10 -15.47
CA SER A 103 3.37 -0.83 -16.43
C SER A 103 4.63 -1.67 -16.18
N TYR A 104 4.97 -1.98 -14.93
CA TYR A 104 6.10 -2.85 -14.62
C TYR A 104 5.80 -4.31 -14.96
N SER A 105 4.55 -4.75 -14.73
CA SER A 105 4.14 -6.14 -14.97
C SER A 105 4.20 -6.55 -16.44
N THR A 106 4.12 -5.60 -17.38
CA THR A 106 4.14 -5.90 -18.83
C THR A 106 5.43 -6.60 -19.26
N ARG A 107 6.53 -6.37 -18.52
CA ARG A 107 7.83 -7.03 -18.73
C ARG A 107 7.79 -8.55 -18.66
N TYR A 108 6.75 -9.12 -18.03
CA TYR A 108 6.58 -10.56 -17.88
C TYR A 108 5.35 -11.11 -18.61
N THR A 109 4.51 -10.25 -19.20
CA THR A 109 3.29 -10.68 -19.91
C THR A 109 3.45 -10.65 -21.42
N ASP A 110 4.43 -9.90 -21.95
CA ASP A 110 4.71 -9.93 -23.38
C ASP A 110 5.46 -11.22 -23.73
N PRO A 111 4.99 -12.00 -24.73
CA PRO A 111 5.70 -13.20 -25.16
C PRO A 111 7.04 -12.80 -25.77
N ILE A 112 8.12 -13.45 -25.29
CA ILE A 112 9.46 -13.43 -25.90
C ILE A 112 9.38 -14.00 -27.32
#